data_AF-A0A7C3XYY4-F1
#
_entry.id   AF-A0A7C3XYY4-F1
#
_cell.length_a   1.000
_cell.length_b   1.000
_cell.length_c   1.000
_cell.angle_alpha   90.00
_cell.angle_beta   90.00
_cell.angle_gamma   90.00
#
_symmetry.space_group_name_H-M   'P 1'
#
loop_
_entity.id
_entity.type
_entity.pdbx_description
1 polymer ?
#
loop_
_entity_poly.entity_id
_entity_poly.type
_entity_poly.pdbx_seq_one_letter_code
_entity_poly.pdbx_strand_id
1 'polypeptide(L)' 'MSKKLLTIKELSKRTGISPRTLYQWVFYGKIEPVVPGHCLFDENVVDVIKNIKKNRKGRRSPNGIKIGGTENENSI' A
#
# COMPACT_ATOMS: atom_id res chain seq x y z
N MET A 1 7.82 -12.18 -26.46
CA MET A 1 8.18 -12.44 -25.06
C MET A 1 6.90 -12.55 -24.25
N SER A 2 6.62 -13.71 -23.67
CA SER A 2 5.46 -13.90 -22.81
C SER A 2 5.68 -13.16 -21.49
N LYS A 3 4.98 -12.05 -21.26
CA LYS A 3 5.05 -11.32 -19.98
C LYS A 3 4.47 -12.21 -18.89
N LYS A 4 5.31 -12.70 -17.99
CA LYS A 4 4.87 -13.53 -16.87
C LYS A 4 4.17 -12.63 -15.86
N LEU A 5 2.87 -12.86 -15.67
CA LEU A 5 2.10 -12.17 -14.63
C LEU A 5 2.40 -12.79 -13.26
N LEU A 6 2.39 -11.93 -12.25
CA LEU A 6 2.63 -12.27 -10.86
C LEU A 6 1.31 -12.26 -10.08
N THR A 7 1.10 -13.30 -9.30
CA THR A 7 0.04 -13.34 -8.29
C THR A 7 0.43 -12.56 -7.04
N ILE A 8 -0.55 -12.24 -6.18
CA ILE A 8 -0.30 -11.67 -4.84
C ILE A 8 0.71 -12.50 -4.03
N LYS A 9 0.67 -13.84 -4.13
CA LYS A 9 1.60 -14.74 -3.42
C LYS A 9 3.03 -14.54 -3.90
N GLU A 10 3.24 -14.41 -5.21
CA GLU A 10 4.56 -14.16 -5.78
C GLU A 10 5.07 -12.75 -5.48
N LEU A 11 4.20 -11.75 -5.56
CA LEU A 11 4.51 -10.39 -5.12
C LEU A 11 4.93 -10.34 -3.66
N SER A 12 4.23 -11.06 -2.79
CA SER A 12 4.57 -11.14 -1.38
C SER A 12 5.97 -11.69 -1.15
N LYS A 13 6.32 -12.80 -1.82
CA LYS A 13 7.67 -13.39 -1.75
C LYS A 13 8.76 -12.43 -2.24
N ARG A 14 8.51 -11.70 -3.34
CA ARG A 14 9.50 -10.80 -3.95
C ARG A 14 9.69 -9.48 -3.20
N THR A 15 8.64 -8.97 -2.56
CA THR A 15 8.64 -7.63 -1.93
C THR A 15 8.75 -7.70 -0.40
N GLY A 16 8.51 -8.87 0.18
CA GLY A 16 8.41 -9.08 1.63
C GLY A 16 7.25 -8.32 2.25
N ILE A 17 6.19 -8.02 1.48
CA ILE A 17 4.94 -7.43 1.97
C ILE A 17 3.93 -8.55 2.18
N SER A 18 3.14 -8.48 3.25
CA SER A 18 2.13 -9.52 3.52
C SER A 18 1.04 -9.52 2.45
N PRO A 19 0.49 -10.69 2.07
CA PRO A 19 -0.59 -10.79 1.09
C PRO A 19 -1.80 -9.91 1.44
N ARG A 20 -2.16 -9.85 2.72
CA ARG A 20 -3.23 -8.98 3.23
C ARG A 20 -3.00 -7.50 2.91
N THR A 21 -1.76 -7.01 3.09
CA THR A 21 -1.42 -5.62 2.78
C THR A 21 -1.51 -5.35 1.27
N LEU A 22 -1.10 -6.30 0.44
CA LEU A 22 -1.21 -6.18 -1.01
C LEU A 22 -2.69 -6.12 -1.44
N TYR A 23 -3.56 -6.98 -0.92
CA TYR A 23 -5.00 -6.90 -1.18
C TYR A 23 -5.61 -5.56 -0.73
N GLN A 24 -5.22 -5.04 0.44
CA GLN A 24 -5.65 -3.71 0.86
C GLN A 24 -5.20 -2.63 -0.11
N TRP A 25 -3.97 -2.71 -0.62
CA TRP A 25 -3.47 -1.73 -1.58
C TRP A 25 -4.19 -1.81 -2.93
N VAL A 26 -4.61 -3.00 -3.36
CA VAL A 26 -5.48 -3.16 -4.54
C VAL A 26 -6.83 -2.51 -4.28
N PHE A 27 -7.45 -2.83 -3.14
CA PHE A 27 -8.76 -2.28 -2.76
C PHE A 27 -8.75 -0.75 -2.65
N TYR A 28 -7.66 -0.17 -2.14
CA TYR A 28 -7.48 1.28 -2.04
C TYR A 28 -6.93 1.94 -3.32
N GLY A 29 -6.75 1.20 -4.42
CA GLY A 29 -6.25 1.75 -5.69
C GLY A 29 -4.78 2.22 -5.66
N LYS A 30 -3.96 1.70 -4.75
CA LYS A 30 -2.51 2.00 -4.68
C LYS A 30 -1.67 1.20 -5.66
N ILE A 31 -2.14 0.01 -6.01
CA ILE A 31 -1.59 -0.85 -7.04
C ILE A 31 -2.75 -1.43 -7.83
N GLU A 32 -2.59 -1.56 -9.14
CA GLU A 32 -3.66 -2.03 -10.02
C GLU A 32 -3.27 -3.36 -10.67
N PRO A 33 -4.16 -4.35 -10.68
CA PRO A 33 -3.93 -5.58 -11.41
C PRO A 33 -4.15 -5.36 -12.92
N VAL A 34 -3.38 -6.08 -13.73
CA VAL A 34 -3.55 -6.13 -15.19
C VAL A 34 -4.85 -6.84 -15.56
N VAL A 35 -5.21 -7.89 -14.78
CA VAL A 35 -6.46 -8.63 -14.95
C VAL A 35 -7.35 -8.39 -13.72
N PRO A 36 -8.42 -7.59 -13.85
CA PRO A 36 -9.36 -7.39 -12.75
C PRO A 36 -10.00 -8.73 -12.34
N GLY A 37 -10.26 -8.91 -11.05
CA GLY A 37 -10.82 -10.14 -10.48
C GLY A 37 -9.79 -11.23 -10.14
N HIS A 38 -8.67 -11.32 -10.86
CA HIS A 38 -7.64 -12.35 -10.60
C HIS A 38 -6.40 -11.85 -9.84
N CYS A 39 -6.31 -10.55 -9.55
CA CYS A 39 -5.17 -9.91 -8.86
C CYS A 39 -3.82 -10.36 -9.47
N LEU A 40 -3.71 -10.23 -10.79
CA LEU A 40 -2.51 -10.53 -11.56
C LEU A 40 -1.79 -9.24 -11.94
N PHE A 41 -0.47 -9.20 -11.78
CA PHE A 41 0.32 -7.98 -11.93
C PHE A 41 1.49 -8.18 -12.87
N ASP A 42 1.89 -7.10 -13.55
CA ASP A 42 3.14 -7.07 -14.30
C ASP A 42 4.35 -7.05 -13.34
N GLU A 43 5.49 -7.54 -13.80
CA GLU A 43 6.73 -7.56 -13.02
C GLU A 43 7.18 -6.15 -12.59
N ASN A 44 6.87 -5.13 -13.39
CA ASN A 44 7.15 -3.72 -13.09
C ASN A 44 6.50 -3.22 -11.79
N VAL A 45 5.38 -3.83 -11.35
CA VAL A 45 4.73 -3.41 -10.09
C VAL A 45 5.60 -3.67 -8.86
N VAL A 46 6.57 -4.60 -8.97
CA VAL A 46 7.47 -4.95 -7.86
C VAL A 46 8.26 -3.74 -7.41
N ASP A 47 8.75 -2.93 -8.35
CA ASP A 47 9.54 -1.73 -8.03
C ASP A 47 8.66 -0.60 -7.46
N VAL A 48 7.42 -0.48 -7.95
CA VAL A 48 6.40 0.41 -7.37
C VAL A 48 6.14 0.04 -5.91
N ILE A 49 5.92 -1.24 -5.61
CA ILE A 49 5.69 -1.74 -4.24
C ILE A 49 6.90 -1.47 -3.34
N LYS A 50 8.12 -1.70 -3.83
CA LYS A 50 9.36 -1.42 -3.07
C LYS A 50 9.49 0.08 -2.75
N ASN A 51 9.15 0.95 -3.69
CA ASN A 51 9.14 2.40 -3.48
C ASN A 51 8.09 2.83 -2.45
N ILE A 52 6.87 2.29 -2.52
CA ILE A 52 5.82 2.54 -1.52
C ILE A 52 6.29 2.10 -0.12
N LYS A 53 6.93 0.93 -0.01
CA LYS A 53 7.50 0.41 1.23
C LYS A 53 8.58 1.33 1.81
N LYS A 54 9.49 1.83 0.96
CA LYS A 54 10.56 2.77 1.35
C LYS A 54 9.97 4.08 1.89
N ASN A 55 8.99 4.65 1.20
CA ASN A 55 8.32 5.89 1.61
C ASN A 55 7.50 5.73 2.90
N ARG A 56 6.96 4.54 3.17
CA ARG A 56 6.31 4.21 4.45
C ARG A 56 7.27 4.25 5.64
N LYS A 57 8.55 3.88 5.48
CA LYS A 57 9.54 3.96 6.57
C LYS A 57 9.85 5.40 7.00
N GLY A 58 9.69 6.37 6.10
CA GLY A 58 9.82 7.81 6.40
C GLY A 58 8.57 8.42 7.05
N ARG A 59 7.40 7.78 6.88
CA ARG A 59 6.11 8.21 7.48
C ARG A 59 5.89 7.55 8.84
N ARG A 60 6.90 7.56 9.71
CA ARG A 60 6.61 7.54 11.14
C ARG A 60 6.05 8.91 11.45
N SER A 61 4.75 9.01 11.73
CA SER A 61 4.21 10.21 12.36
C SER A 61 5.10 10.49 13.58
N PRO A 62 5.73 11.67 13.70
CA PRO A 62 6.44 12.02 14.93
C PRO A 62 5.49 12.08 16.14
N ASN A 63 4.18 12.14 15.90
CA ASN A 63 3.20 12.34 16.96
C ASN A 63 2.15 11.23 16.99
N GLY A 64 2.01 10.62 18.16
CA GLY A 64 0.73 10.14 18.64
C GLY A 64 -0.22 11.33 18.75
N ILE A 65 -0.90 11.65 17.65
CA ILE A 65 -2.01 12.61 17.65
C ILE A 65 -3.13 11.93 18.43
N LYS A 66 -3.19 12.21 19.74
CA LYS A 66 -4.43 12.21 20.48
C LYS A 66 -5.30 13.26 19.81
N ILE A 67 -6.36 12.82 19.14
CA ILE A 67 -7.49 13.68 18.79
C ILE A 67 -8.18 14.02 20.12
N GLY A 68 -7.61 15.02 20.80
CA GLY A 68 -8.17 15.66 22.00
C GLY A 68 -9.17 16.73 21.58
N GLY A 69 -10.23 16.85 22.36
CA GLY A 69 -11.43 17.62 22.07
C GLY A 69 -11.18 19.09 21.75
N THR A 70 -12.01 19.61 20.86
CA THR A 70 -12.16 21.04 20.62
C THR A 70 -13.01 21.63 21.75
N GLU A 71 -12.35 22.13 22.79
CA GLU A 71 -12.96 23.09 23.72
C GLU A 71 -12.99 24.45 23.00
N ASN A 72 -14.20 24.90 22.72
CA ASN A 72 -14.45 26.13 22.00
C ASN A 72 -14.54 27.27 23.03
N GLU A 73 -13.42 27.94 23.31
CA GLU A 73 -13.41 29.19 24.08
C GLU A 73 -13.90 30.33 23.18
N ASN A 74 -15.21 30.53 23.16
CA ASN A 74 -15.79 31.75 22.61
C ASN A 74 -15.60 32.86 23.66
N SER A 75 -14.53 33.63 23.50
CA SER A 75 -14.35 34.91 24.18
C SER A 75 -15.40 35.90 23.70
N ILE A 76 -16.34 36.30 24.58
CA ILE A 76 -16.99 37.62 24.59
C ILE A 76 -17.23 38.01 26.06
#